data_AF-A0A960P2N2-F1
#
_entry.id   AF-A0A960P2N2-F1
#
_cell.length_a   1.000
_cell.length_b   1.000
_cell.length_c   1.000
_cell.angle_alpha   90.00
_cell.angle_beta   90.00
_cell.angle_gamma   90.00
#
_symmetry.space_group_name_H-M   'P 1'
#
loop_
_entity.id
_entity.type
_entity.pdbx_description
1 polymer ?
#
loop_
_entity_poly.entity_id
_entity_poly.type
_entity_poly.pdbx_seq_one_letter_code
_entity_poly.pdbx_strand_id
1 'polypeptide(L)'
;MADDDRRTFVLDETGFKEVPKRWRRFYRHWQGEGDSLGPNEVICPVCKVVIRSTREFRPGDRVYCMPCMSRMVVVRRDDGTLEAEVTY
;
A
#
# COMPACT_ATOMS: atom_id res chain seq x y z
N MET A 1 -1.99 -19.78 19.88
CA MET A 1 -1.26 -18.62 19.36
C MET A 1 -1.63 -18.44 17.89
N ALA A 2 -2.51 -17.50 17.59
CA ALA A 2 -2.80 -17.06 16.21
C ALA A 2 -3.08 -15.56 16.28
N ASP A 3 -2.01 -14.77 16.32
CA ASP A 3 -2.08 -13.32 16.12
C ASP A 3 -2.31 -13.08 14.63
N ASP A 4 -3.57 -13.06 14.20
CA ASP A 4 -3.93 -12.51 12.88
C ASP A 4 -5.34 -11.89 12.92
N ASP A 5 -5.58 -11.01 13.90
CA ASP A 5 -6.68 -10.03 13.83
C ASP A 5 -6.28 -8.91 12.86
N ARG A 6 -5.90 -9.26 11.63
CA ARG A 6 -5.70 -8.28 10.56
C ARG A 6 -7.03 -8.13 9.87
N ARG A 7 -7.59 -6.91 9.91
CA ARG A 7 -8.80 -6.59 9.15
C ARG A 7 -8.56 -6.93 7.69
N THR A 8 -9.48 -7.70 7.12
CA THR A 8 -9.46 -8.07 5.71
C THR A 8 -10.31 -7.06 4.94
N PHE A 9 -9.73 -6.48 3.89
CA PHE A 9 -10.34 -5.47 3.05
C PHE A 9 -10.65 -6.06 1.67
N VAL A 10 -11.86 -5.81 1.18
CA VAL A 10 -12.25 -6.16 -0.19
C VAL A 10 -11.70 -5.08 -1.12
N LEU A 11 -10.79 -5.47 -2.02
CA LEU A 11 -10.20 -4.57 -3.01
C LEU A 11 -10.98 -4.64 -4.32
N ASP A 12 -11.56 -3.50 -4.72
CA ASP A 12 -12.20 -3.33 -6.03
C ASP A 12 -11.20 -2.94 -7.12
N GLU A 13 -11.53 -3.15 -8.40
CA GLU A 13 -10.62 -2.82 -9.49
C GLU A 13 -10.56 -1.30 -9.71
N THR A 14 -9.38 -0.72 -9.53
CA THR A 14 -9.15 0.73 -9.68
C THR A 14 -8.69 1.13 -11.08
N GLY A 15 -8.84 0.24 -12.07
CA GLY A 15 -8.53 0.56 -13.46
C GLY A 15 -7.04 0.79 -13.77
N PHE A 16 -6.11 0.39 -12.89
CA PHE A 16 -4.66 0.54 -13.08
C PHE A 16 -4.17 -0.28 -14.30
N LYS A 17 -4.09 0.31 -15.49
CA LYS A 17 -3.79 -0.43 -16.74
C LYS A 17 -2.34 -0.88 -16.86
N GLU A 18 -1.43 -0.24 -16.13
CA GLU A 18 0.02 -0.44 -16.20
C GLU A 18 0.49 -1.79 -15.62
N VAL A 19 -0.35 -2.44 -14.80
CA VAL A 19 -0.07 -3.76 -14.20
C VAL A 19 -1.00 -4.85 -14.76
N PRO A 20 -0.58 -6.12 -14.74
CA PRO A 20 -1.41 -7.23 -15.21
C PRO A 20 -2.74 -7.30 -14.47
N LYS A 21 -3.80 -7.78 -15.14
CA LYS A 21 -5.19 -7.80 -14.64
C LYS A 21 -5.33 -8.35 -13.21
N ARG A 22 -4.52 -9.35 -12.84
CA ARG A 22 -4.49 -9.97 -11.51
C ARG A 22 -4.06 -8.99 -10.40
N TRP A 23 -3.20 -8.03 -10.72
CA TRP A 23 -2.58 -7.12 -9.77
C TRP A 23 -3.26 -5.75 -9.68
N ARG A 24 -4.11 -5.38 -10.65
CA ARG A 24 -4.73 -4.03 -10.72
C ARG A 24 -5.49 -3.63 -9.47
N ARG A 25 -6.14 -4.59 -8.81
CA ARG A 25 -6.85 -4.37 -7.53
C ARG A 25 -5.92 -3.89 -6.40
N PHE A 26 -4.63 -4.18 -6.46
CA PHE A 26 -3.66 -3.78 -5.44
C PHE A 26 -3.04 -2.41 -5.72
N TYR A 27 -3.34 -1.75 -6.84
CA TYR A 27 -2.74 -0.46 -7.19
C TYR A 27 -3.82 0.57 -7.52
N ARG A 28 -3.79 1.74 -6.88
CA ARG A 28 -4.61 2.91 -7.26
C ARG A 28 -3.73 4.12 -7.51
N HIS A 29 -4.20 5.07 -8.32
CA HIS A 29 -3.50 6.32 -8.54
C HIS A 29 -3.66 7.18 -7.28
N TRP A 30 -2.57 7.76 -6.79
CA TRP A 30 -2.63 8.73 -5.70
C TRP A 30 -3.31 10.01 -6.21
N GLN A 31 -4.39 10.45 -5.55
CA GLN A 31 -5.18 11.62 -5.97
C GLN A 31 -4.66 12.95 -5.38
N GLY A 32 -3.56 12.94 -4.61
CA GLY A 32 -2.92 14.13 -4.04
C GLY A 32 -3.04 14.24 -2.51
N GLU A 33 -2.80 15.43 -1.96
CA GLU A 33 -2.73 15.70 -0.50
C GLU A 33 -4.05 15.44 0.27
N GLY A 34 -5.18 15.31 -0.43
CA GLY A 34 -6.47 14.92 0.17
C GLY A 34 -6.76 13.41 0.16
N ASP A 35 -5.86 12.61 -0.42
CA ASP A 35 -6.03 11.16 -0.54
C ASP A 35 -5.78 10.51 0.83
N SER A 36 -6.87 10.30 1.58
CA SER A 36 -6.81 9.60 2.87
C SER A 36 -6.41 8.15 2.65
N LEU A 37 -5.24 7.78 3.17
CA LEU A 37 -4.76 6.41 3.14
C LEU A 37 -5.47 5.61 4.21
N GLY A 38 -6.16 4.55 3.79
CA GLY A 38 -6.68 3.56 4.71
C GLY A 38 -5.55 2.80 5.43
N PRO A 39 -5.86 2.09 6.51
CA PRO A 39 -4.88 1.29 7.25
C PRO A 39 -4.33 0.10 6.43
N ASN A 40 -4.87 -0.15 5.23
CA ASN A 40 -4.42 -1.15 4.26
C ASN A 40 -3.86 -0.52 2.97
N GLU A 41 -3.52 0.76 3.00
CA GLU A 41 -3.03 1.52 1.84
C GLU A 41 -1.73 2.25 2.18
N VAL A 42 -0.76 2.22 1.27
CA VAL A 42 0.52 2.93 1.42
C VAL A 42 0.88 3.60 0.10
N ILE A 43 1.57 4.72 0.15
CA ILE A 43 2.05 5.41 -1.06
C ILE A 43 3.48 4.98 -1.32
N CYS A 44 3.78 4.60 -2.56
CA CYS A 44 5.16 4.48 -3.00
C CYS A 44 5.78 5.87 -3.17
N PRO A 45 6.84 6.26 -2.42
CA PRO A 45 7.45 7.58 -2.56
C PRO A 45 8.20 7.76 -3.89
N VAL A 46 8.48 6.69 -4.63
CA VAL A 46 9.20 6.72 -5.91
C VAL A 46 8.27 7.05 -7.07
N CYS A 47 7.24 6.24 -7.30
CA CYS A 47 6.31 6.41 -8.42
C CYS A 47 4.98 7.07 -8.03
N LYS A 48 4.80 7.42 -6.75
CA LYS A 48 3.58 8.04 -6.21
C LYS A 48 2.30 7.27 -6.52
N VAL A 49 2.39 5.94 -6.56
CA VAL A 49 1.22 5.05 -6.67
C VAL A 49 0.82 4.58 -5.30
N VAL A 50 -0.47 4.39 -5.07
CA VAL A 50 -0.98 3.81 -3.83
C VAL A 50 -1.04 2.31 -3.99
N ILE A 51 -0.32 1.61 -3.12
CA ILE A 51 -0.32 0.16 -3.01
C ILE A 51 -1.29 -0.22 -1.91
N ARG A 52 -2.25 -1.07 -2.26
CA ARG A 52 -3.31 -1.53 -1.37
C ARG A 52 -3.10 -3.00 -1.08
N SER A 53 -3.38 -3.41 0.14
CA SER A 53 -3.39 -4.82 0.54
C SER A 53 -4.80 -5.26 0.92
N THR A 54 -5.06 -6.56 0.75
CA THR A 54 -6.27 -7.19 1.30
C THR A 54 -6.20 -7.30 2.82
N ARG A 55 -5.04 -7.11 3.43
CA ARG A 55 -4.82 -7.11 4.87
C ARG A 55 -4.40 -5.73 5.32
N GLU A 56 -4.74 -5.40 6.55
CA GLU A 56 -4.20 -4.24 7.24
C GLU A 56 -2.66 -4.25 7.21
N PHE A 57 -2.07 -3.10 6.85
CA PHE A 57 -0.63 -2.90 6.95
C PHE A 57 -0.27 -2.58 8.39
N ARG A 58 0.76 -3.26 8.89
CA ARG A 58 1.34 -2.98 10.19
C ARG A 58 2.72 -2.35 10.00
N PRO A 59 3.18 -1.48 10.92
CA PRO A 59 4.55 -1.03 10.89
C PRO A 59 5.51 -2.23 10.91
N GLY A 60 6.49 -2.24 10.02
CA GLY A 60 7.41 -3.36 9.77
C GLY A 60 7.02 -4.29 8.62
N ASP A 61 5.81 -4.17 8.07
CA ASP A 61 5.38 -4.98 6.91
C ASP A 61 6.15 -4.56 5.65
N ARG A 62 6.57 -5.53 4.84
CA ARG A 62 7.38 -5.27 3.63
C ARG A 62 6.47 -5.19 2.42
N VAL A 63 6.52 -4.06 1.75
CA VAL A 63 5.76 -3.78 0.53
C VAL A 63 6.69 -3.77 -0.66
N TYR A 64 6.21 -4.34 -1.77
CA TYR A 64 6.92 -4.33 -3.02
C TYR A 64 6.09 -3.59 -4.07
N CYS A 65 6.65 -2.53 -4.61
CA CYS A 65 6.09 -1.80 -5.72
C CYS A 65 6.49 -2.49 -7.02
N MET A 66 5.56 -3.20 -7.67
CA MET A 66 5.83 -3.75 -9.01
C MET A 66 6.24 -2.71 -10.06
N PRO A 67 5.59 -1.54 -10.20
CA PRO A 67 5.92 -0.63 -11.29
C PRO A 67 7.33 -0.03 -11.16
N CYS A 68 7.80 0.20 -9.94
CA CYS A 68 9.11 0.80 -9.67
C CYS A 68 10.16 -0.21 -9.19
N MET A 69 9.79 -1.49 -9.06
CA MET A 69 10.58 -2.59 -8.49
C MET A 69 11.23 -2.27 -7.14
N SER A 70 10.74 -1.25 -6.44
CA SER A 70 11.32 -0.77 -5.19
C SER A 70 10.72 -1.53 -4.02
N ARG A 71 11.59 -1.96 -3.10
CA ARG A 71 11.19 -2.52 -1.82
C ARG A 71 11.03 -1.39 -0.82
N MET A 72 9.97 -1.47 -0.05
CA MET A 72 9.68 -0.49 0.99
C MET A 72 9.14 -1.20 2.22
N VAL A 73 9.29 -0.57 3.36
CA VAL A 73 8.75 -1.03 4.64
C VAL A 73 7.69 -0.03 5.09
N VAL A 74 6.58 -0.55 5.59
CA VAL A 74 5.56 0.29 6.19
C VAL A 74 6.09 0.79 7.52
N VAL A 75 6.13 2.09 7.71
CA VAL A 75 6.49 2.75 8.96
C VAL A 75 5.27 3.52 9.44
N ARG A 76 5.09 3.57 10.76
CA ARG A 76 4.08 4.42 11.34
C ARG A 76 4.73 5.76 11.67
N ARG A 77 4.19 6.86 11.16
CA ARG A 77 4.65 8.20 11.55
C ARG A 77 4.07 8.61 12.91
N ASP A 78 4.69 9.62 13.52
CA ASP A 78 4.24 10.25 14.77
C ASP A 78 2.80 10.76 14.73
N ASP A 79 2.28 11.11 13.53
CA ASP A 79 0.90 11.55 13.32
C ASP A 79 -0.12 10.38 13.37
N GLY A 80 0.37 9.14 13.53
CA GLY A 80 -0.46 7.93 13.56
C GLY A 80 -0.80 7.36 12.20
N THR A 81 -0.39 8.03 11.12
CA THR A 81 -0.53 7.60 9.72
C THR A 81 0.50 6.53 9.34
N LEU A 82 0.13 5.67 8.39
CA LEU A 82 1.02 4.68 7.80
C LEU A 82 1.68 5.27 6.55
N GLU A 83 3.00 5.28 6.53
CA GLU A 83 3.81 5.69 5.40
C GLU A 83 4.70 4.54 4.93
N ALA A 84 5.11 4.55 3.66
CA ALA A 84 6.08 3.59 3.16
C ALA A 84 7.45 4.24 3.02
N GLU A 85 8.45 3.65 3.67
CA GLU A 85 9.84 4.06 3.58
C GLU A 85 10.60 3.09 2.68
N VAL A 86 11.33 3.60 1.69
CA VAL A 86 12.10 2.75 0.77
C VAL A 86 13.27 2.12 1.51
N THR A 87 13.37 0.79 1.43
CA THR A 87 14.52 0.05 1.96
C THR A 87 15.39 -0.37 0.77
N TYR A 88 16.66 -0.02 0.82
CA TYR A 88 17.67 -0.41 -0.17
C TYR A 88 18.36 -1.72 0.21
#